data_AF-A0A352A5D8-F1
#
_entry.id   AF-A0A352A5D8-F1
#
_cell.length_a   1.000
_cell.length_b   1.000
_cell.length_c   1.000
_cell.angle_alpha   90.00
_cell.angle_beta   90.00
_cell.angle_gamma   90.00
#
_symmetry.space_group_name_H-M   'P 1'
#
loop_
_entity.id
_entity.type
_entity.pdbx_description
1 polymer ?
#
loop_
_entity_poly.entity_id
_entity_poly.type
_entity_poly.pdbx_seq_one_letter_code
_entity_poly.pdbx_strand_id
1 'polypeptide(L)'
;MNFTIDNKRAFNIYSDINLLKCDVNKIDLLKYIDSLKKDNGFIADEEGNINFVYPVSALETNHVVTLQDGRSFFAMCAIDALGAAFTFRQDTVINSTCSNTGKDITVKIKSGELFEYNPKTLHALHVDLNKFTDWAASC
;
A
#
# COMPACT_ATOMS: atom_id res chain seq x y z
N MET A 1 0.45 7.22 4.50
CA MET A 1 0.80 7.01 3.07
C MET A 1 1.95 7.91 2.62
N ASN A 2 1.75 9.21 2.28
CA ASN A 2 2.83 10.06 1.75
C ASN A 2 4.10 10.04 2.60
N PHE A 3 3.96 10.13 3.93
CA PHE A 3 5.09 10.00 4.84
C PHE A 3 5.98 8.79 4.54
N THR A 4 5.38 7.60 4.45
CA THR A 4 6.09 6.35 4.17
C THR A 4 6.79 6.38 2.83
N ILE A 5 6.11 6.89 1.80
CA ILE A 5 6.65 7.02 0.43
C ILE A 5 7.85 7.97 0.40
N ASP A 6 7.74 9.11 1.07
CA ASP A 6 8.73 10.19 1.03
C ASP A 6 9.95 9.88 1.91
N ASN A 7 9.76 9.18 3.04
CA ASN A 7 10.82 8.89 4.01
C ASN A 7 11.39 7.47 3.91
N LYS A 8 10.81 6.59 3.08
CA LYS A 8 11.23 5.19 2.89
C LYS A 8 11.30 4.38 4.19
N ARG A 9 10.39 4.67 5.14
CA ARG A 9 10.24 3.95 6.40
C ARG A 9 8.81 4.00 6.90
N ALA A 10 8.48 3.12 7.84
CA ALA A 10 7.18 3.11 8.50
C ALA A 10 6.94 4.44 9.24
N PHE A 11 5.66 4.84 9.30
CA PHE A 11 5.21 5.94 10.14
C PHE A 11 4.95 5.40 11.55
N ASN A 12 5.62 5.95 12.57
CA ASN A 12 5.39 5.55 13.95
C ASN A 12 4.30 6.44 14.59
N ILE A 13 3.25 5.80 15.11
CA ILE A 13 2.08 6.47 15.69
C ILE A 13 2.44 7.41 16.83
N TYR A 14 3.48 7.13 17.60
CA TYR A 14 3.81 7.90 18.81
C TYR A 14 4.87 8.96 18.54
N SER A 15 5.92 8.63 17.79
CA SER A 15 7.05 9.53 17.55
C SER A 15 6.85 10.46 16.34
N ASP A 16 6.11 10.03 15.31
CA ASP A 16 5.90 10.81 14.08
C ASP A 16 4.56 11.57 14.06
N ILE A 17 3.71 11.45 15.08
CA ILE A 17 2.36 12.04 15.08
C ILE A 17 2.34 13.55 14.81
N ASN A 18 3.33 14.27 15.32
CA ASN A 18 3.43 15.72 15.13
C ASN A 18 3.84 16.11 13.70
N LEU A 19 4.28 15.15 12.88
CA LEU A 19 4.61 15.34 11.47
C LEU A 19 3.38 15.23 10.57
N LEU A 20 2.25 14.71 11.09
CA LEU A 20 0.99 14.69 10.35
C LEU A 20 0.44 16.11 10.20
N LYS A 21 0.29 16.53 8.95
CA LYS A 21 -0.39 17.77 8.60
C LYS A 21 -1.88 17.49 8.48
N CYS A 22 -2.63 17.71 9.54
CA CYS A 22 -4.09 17.59 9.56
C CYS A 22 -4.73 18.69 10.40
N ASP A 23 -5.92 19.14 10.00
CA ASP A 23 -6.73 20.13 10.73
C ASP A 23 -7.51 19.47 11.90
N VAL A 24 -6.89 18.52 12.58
CA VAL A 24 -7.47 17.75 13.69
C VAL A 24 -6.57 17.93 14.90
N ASN A 25 -7.15 18.24 16.07
CA ASN A 25 -6.38 18.33 17.29
C ASN A 25 -5.79 16.95 17.68
N LYS A 26 -4.72 16.95 18.47
CA LYS A 26 -3.98 15.72 18.80
C LYS A 26 -4.83 14.66 19.50
N ILE A 27 -5.74 15.05 20.39
CA ILE A 27 -6.57 14.12 21.15
C ILE A 27 -7.52 13.39 20.21
N ASP A 28 -8.18 14.11 19.31
CA ASP A 28 -9.11 13.51 18.36
C ASP A 28 -8.36 12.72 17.27
N LEU A 29 -7.17 13.14 16.88
CA LEU A 29 -6.31 12.37 15.97
C LEU A 29 -5.98 10.99 16.53
N LEU A 30 -5.61 10.89 17.81
CA LEU A 30 -5.35 9.59 18.45
C LEU A 30 -6.60 8.71 18.47
N LYS A 31 -7.78 9.28 18.78
CA LYS A 31 -9.05 8.54 18.70
C LYS A 31 -9.34 8.02 17.30
N TYR A 32 -9.05 8.81 16.26
CA TYR A 32 -9.23 8.36 14.88
C TYR A 32 -8.25 7.26 14.50
N ILE A 33 -6.99 7.35 14.94
CA ILE A 33 -5.99 6.29 14.75
C ILE A 33 -6.45 4.99 15.43
N ASP A 34 -6.97 5.07 16.66
CA ASP A 34 -7.50 3.90 17.37
C ASP A 34 -8.71 3.29 16.65
N SER A 35 -9.62 4.12 16.13
CA SER A 35 -10.75 3.64 15.33
C SER A 35 -10.28 2.94 14.06
N LEU A 36 -9.34 3.56 13.32
CA LEU A 36 -8.78 2.96 12.11
C LEU A 36 -8.07 1.64 12.42
N LYS A 37 -7.34 1.54 13.55
CA LYS A 37 -6.73 0.28 13.97
C LYS A 37 -7.78 -0.79 14.23
N LYS A 38 -8.87 -0.44 14.90
CA LYS A 38 -9.98 -1.36 15.20
C LYS A 38 -10.70 -1.84 13.94
N ASP A 39 -10.80 -0.99 12.93
CA ASP A 39 -11.45 -1.29 11.65
C ASP A 39 -10.48 -1.94 10.63
N ASN A 40 -9.27 -2.28 11.07
CA ASN A 40 -8.16 -2.79 10.24
C ASN A 40 -7.82 -1.88 9.05
N GLY A 41 -7.93 -0.56 9.22
CA GLY A 41 -7.52 0.42 8.20
C GLY A 41 -6.02 0.44 7.93
N PHE A 42 -5.22 -0.15 8.83
CA PHE A 42 -3.78 -0.33 8.69
C PHE A 42 -3.28 -1.46 9.61
N ILE A 43 -2.07 -1.96 9.36
CA ILE A 43 -1.33 -2.84 10.27
C ILE A 43 -0.19 -2.07 10.89
N ALA A 44 -0.09 -2.14 12.21
CA ALA A 44 1.07 -1.68 12.96
C ALA A 44 1.69 -2.79 13.79
N ASP A 45 3.01 -2.73 13.98
CA ASP A 45 3.72 -3.60 14.92
C ASP A 45 3.51 -3.17 16.38
N GLU A 46 4.12 -3.91 17.30
CA GLU A 46 4.03 -3.68 18.75
C GLU A 46 4.63 -2.32 19.17
N GLU A 47 5.58 -1.79 18.41
CA GLU A 47 6.22 -0.49 18.64
C GLU A 47 5.39 0.69 18.08
N GLY A 48 4.30 0.40 17.36
CA GLY A 48 3.42 1.38 16.76
C GLY A 48 3.86 1.86 15.38
N ASN A 49 4.76 1.14 14.71
CA ASN A 49 5.12 1.42 13.32
C ASN A 49 4.04 0.89 12.39
N ILE A 50 3.42 1.78 11.61
CA ILE A 50 2.46 1.41 10.57
C ILE A 50 3.22 0.81 9.40
N ASN A 51 3.24 -0.52 9.36
CA ASN A 51 3.93 -1.30 8.34
C ASN A 51 3.14 -1.38 7.05
N PHE A 52 1.81 -1.35 7.13
CA PHE A 52 0.93 -1.44 5.96
C PHE A 52 -0.29 -0.54 6.13
N VAL A 53 -0.58 0.25 5.10
CA VAL A 53 -1.82 1.03 4.98
C VAL A 53 -2.15 1.10 3.50
N TYR A 54 -3.32 0.58 3.10
CA TYR A 54 -3.66 0.46 1.69
C TYR A 54 -3.38 1.74 0.88
N PRO A 55 -2.65 1.67 -0.25
CA PRO A 55 -2.00 0.50 -0.87
C PRO A 55 -0.49 0.40 -0.53
N VAL A 56 0.01 1.18 0.42
CA VAL A 56 1.43 1.35 0.74
C VAL A 56 1.90 0.40 1.84
N SER A 57 2.98 -0.32 1.54
CA SER A 57 3.82 -1.05 2.48
C SER A 57 5.07 -0.24 2.81
N ALA A 58 5.41 -0.18 4.09
CA ALA A 58 6.70 0.29 4.58
C ALA A 58 7.77 -0.81 4.52
N LEU A 59 7.35 -2.08 4.46
CA LEU A 59 8.23 -3.22 4.30
C LEU A 59 8.49 -3.47 2.81
N GLU A 60 9.70 -3.92 2.48
CA GLU A 60 10.03 -4.34 1.13
C GLU A 60 9.20 -5.54 0.71
N THR A 61 8.65 -5.49 -0.51
CA THR A 61 7.87 -6.57 -1.11
C THR A 61 8.27 -6.74 -2.56
N ASN A 62 7.81 -7.84 -3.18
CA ASN A 62 7.99 -8.04 -4.60
C ASN A 62 7.22 -7.01 -5.45
N HIS A 63 6.28 -6.24 -4.89
CA HIS A 63 5.40 -5.37 -5.67
C HIS A 63 5.83 -3.91 -5.55
N VAL A 64 6.65 -3.45 -6.49
CA VAL A 64 7.12 -2.06 -6.54
C VAL A 64 6.20 -1.24 -7.43
N VAL A 65 5.62 -0.18 -6.87
CA VAL A 65 4.79 0.79 -7.59
C VAL A 65 5.59 2.08 -7.78
N THR A 66 5.64 2.58 -9.01
CA THR A 66 6.16 3.90 -9.36
C THR A 66 5.02 4.77 -9.86
N LEU A 67 4.81 5.91 -9.20
CA LEU A 67 3.82 6.92 -9.57
C LEU A 67 4.34 7.79 -10.72
N GLN A 68 3.43 8.44 -11.44
CA GLN A 68 3.75 9.37 -12.53
C GLN A 68 4.68 10.51 -12.10
N ASP A 69 4.58 10.96 -10.85
CA ASP A 69 5.45 11.99 -10.26
C ASP A 69 6.86 11.49 -9.88
N GLY A 70 7.17 10.22 -10.16
CA GLY A 70 8.47 9.60 -9.94
C GLY A 70 8.66 9.01 -8.55
N ARG A 71 7.72 9.20 -7.61
CA ARG A 71 7.79 8.55 -6.30
C ARG A 71 7.52 7.05 -6.44
N SER A 72 8.26 6.24 -5.68
CA SER A 72 8.09 4.79 -5.65
C SER A 72 7.86 4.25 -4.26
N PHE A 73 7.12 3.15 -4.14
CA PHE A 73 6.86 2.47 -2.88
C PHE A 73 6.53 0.99 -3.10
N PHE A 74 6.53 0.21 -2.03
CA PHE A 74 6.13 -1.19 -2.06
C PHE A 74 4.64 -1.31 -1.79
N ALA A 75 3.91 -2.15 -2.53
CA ALA A 75 2.55 -2.54 -2.20
C ALA A 75 2.55 -3.88 -1.47
N MET A 76 1.57 -4.13 -0.62
CA MET A 76 1.51 -5.41 0.10
C MET A 76 1.29 -6.58 -0.87
N CYS A 77 0.41 -6.41 -1.84
CA CYS A 77 0.09 -7.44 -2.82
C CYS A 77 -0.24 -6.90 -4.21
N ALA A 78 -0.46 -7.82 -5.16
CA ALA A 78 -0.71 -7.46 -6.55
C ALA A 78 -1.97 -6.59 -6.73
N ILE A 79 -3.03 -6.84 -5.95
CA ILE A 79 -4.28 -6.07 -6.03
C ILE A 79 -4.07 -4.64 -5.51
N ASP A 80 -3.36 -4.47 -4.39
CA ASP A 80 -2.99 -3.16 -3.85
C ASP A 80 -2.13 -2.36 -4.84
N ALA A 81 -1.16 -3.04 -5.47
CA ALA A 81 -0.32 -2.42 -6.48
C ALA A 81 -1.13 -1.85 -7.65
N LEU A 82 -2.15 -2.59 -8.12
CA LEU A 82 -3.09 -2.13 -9.14
C LEU A 82 -3.96 -0.98 -8.62
N GLY A 83 -4.41 -1.07 -7.37
CA GLY A 83 -5.21 -0.07 -6.68
C GLY A 83 -4.53 1.29 -6.54
N ALA A 84 -3.19 1.32 -6.51
CA ALA A 84 -2.41 2.54 -6.35
C ALA A 84 -2.73 3.64 -7.37
N ALA A 85 -3.02 3.29 -8.63
CA ALA A 85 -3.39 4.26 -9.65
C ALA A 85 -4.64 5.05 -9.26
N PHE A 86 -5.62 4.39 -8.63
CA PHE A 86 -6.87 4.99 -8.21
C PHE A 86 -6.70 5.76 -6.89
N THR A 87 -5.95 5.22 -5.94
CA THR A 87 -5.67 5.90 -4.65
C THR A 87 -4.95 7.22 -4.85
N PHE A 88 -3.91 7.23 -5.68
CA PHE A 88 -3.10 8.43 -5.93
C PHE A 88 -3.62 9.29 -7.08
N ARG A 89 -4.59 8.79 -7.87
CA ARG A 89 -5.09 9.43 -9.10
C ARG A 89 -3.94 9.81 -10.05
N GLN A 90 -3.02 8.89 -10.25
CA GLN A 90 -1.87 9.03 -11.13
C GLN A 90 -1.71 7.76 -11.96
N ASP A 91 -1.10 7.91 -13.13
CA ASP A 91 -0.58 6.76 -13.88
C ASP A 91 0.47 6.02 -13.03
N THR A 92 0.52 4.70 -13.16
CA THR A 92 1.47 3.87 -12.40
C THR A 92 2.20 2.87 -13.29
N VAL A 93 3.45 2.60 -12.91
CA VAL A 93 4.22 1.44 -13.38
C VAL A 93 4.45 0.53 -12.19
N ILE A 94 4.07 -0.72 -12.35
CA ILE A 94 4.20 -1.76 -11.33
C ILE A 94 5.22 -2.77 -11.83
N ASN A 95 6.27 -2.98 -11.06
CA ASN A 95 7.24 -4.06 -11.26
C ASN A 95 7.02 -5.11 -10.18
N SER A 96 6.94 -6.37 -10.59
CA SER A 96 6.65 -7.47 -9.70
C SER A 96 7.40 -8.73 -10.08
N THR A 97 7.38 -9.73 -9.20
CA THR A 97 7.92 -11.06 -9.45
C THR A 97 6.80 -12.10 -9.35
N CYS A 98 6.76 -13.06 -10.29
CA CYS A 98 5.82 -14.18 -10.24
C CYS A 98 6.10 -15.07 -9.03
N SER A 99 5.12 -15.23 -8.14
CA SER A 99 5.25 -16.04 -6.93
C SER A 99 5.54 -17.53 -7.19
N ASN A 100 5.13 -18.05 -8.35
CA ASN A 100 5.37 -19.45 -8.72
C ASN A 100 6.69 -19.69 -9.47
N THR A 101 7.15 -18.71 -10.27
CA THR A 101 8.26 -18.92 -11.21
C THR A 101 9.47 -18.02 -11.00
N GLY A 102 9.35 -16.98 -10.18
CA GLY A 102 10.41 -15.99 -9.98
C GLY A 102 10.65 -15.05 -11.17
N LYS A 103 9.86 -15.15 -12.25
CA LYS A 103 10.02 -14.29 -13.43
C LYS A 103 9.45 -12.90 -13.22
N ASP A 104 10.08 -11.92 -13.85
CA ASP A 104 9.65 -10.53 -13.82
C ASP A 104 8.27 -10.33 -14.45
N ILE A 105 7.50 -9.47 -13.79
CA ILE A 105 6.18 -8.99 -14.19
C ILE A 105 6.26 -7.48 -14.29
N THR A 106 5.63 -6.91 -15.30
CA THR A 106 5.45 -5.45 -15.40
C THR A 106 4.00 -5.17 -15.77
N VAL A 107 3.39 -4.19 -15.09
CA VAL A 107 2.05 -3.69 -15.40
C VAL A 107 2.10 -2.17 -15.45
N LYS A 108 1.40 -1.57 -16.41
CA LYS A 108 1.25 -0.11 -16.54
C LYS A 108 -0.24 0.21 -16.54
N ILE A 109 -0.65 1.08 -15.64
CA ILE A 109 -2.00 1.65 -15.59
C ILE A 109 -1.90 3.09 -16.08
N LYS A 110 -2.70 3.44 -17.09
CA LYS A 110 -2.80 4.80 -17.61
C LYS A 110 -4.25 5.24 -17.66
N SER A 111 -4.53 6.44 -17.16
CA SER A 111 -5.89 7.01 -17.15
C SER A 111 -6.92 6.06 -16.52
N GLY A 112 -6.52 5.30 -15.49
CA GLY A 112 -7.38 4.32 -14.81
C GLY A 112 -7.58 2.99 -15.55
N GLU A 113 -6.92 2.78 -16.68
CA GLU A 113 -7.05 1.55 -17.49
C GLU A 113 -5.75 0.76 -17.56
N LEU A 114 -5.88 -0.56 -17.71
CA LEU A 114 -4.73 -1.45 -17.95
C LEU A 114 -4.16 -1.17 -19.34
N PHE A 115 -3.05 -0.43 -19.40
CA PHE A 115 -2.43 0.02 -20.65
C PHE A 115 -1.49 -1.04 -21.24
N GLU A 116 -0.64 -1.62 -20.40
CA GLU A 116 0.33 -2.62 -20.82
C GLU A 116 0.61 -3.56 -19.66
N TYR A 117 0.85 -4.83 -19.97
CA TYR A 117 1.31 -5.81 -18.99
C TYR A 117 2.13 -6.92 -19.66
N ASN A 118 3.05 -7.49 -18.91
CA ASN A 118 3.88 -8.63 -19.28
C ASN A 118 4.12 -9.51 -18.05
N PRO A 119 4.02 -10.85 -18.15
CA PRO A 119 3.67 -11.63 -19.34
C PRO A 119 2.19 -11.46 -19.72
N LYS A 120 1.82 -11.75 -20.98
CA LYS A 120 0.41 -11.69 -21.42
C LYS A 120 -0.50 -12.74 -20.78
N THR A 121 0.11 -13.73 -20.14
CA THR A 121 -0.55 -14.77 -19.34
C THR A 121 -0.60 -14.40 -17.85
N LEU A 122 -0.47 -13.11 -17.50
CA LEU A 122 -0.54 -12.64 -16.12
C LEU A 122 -1.90 -13.00 -15.51
N HIS A 123 -1.86 -13.55 -14.29
CA HIS A 123 -3.02 -13.77 -13.45
C HIS A 123 -2.72 -13.23 -12.05
N ALA A 124 -3.74 -12.69 -11.38
CA ALA A 124 -3.68 -12.35 -9.97
C ALA A 124 -4.40 -13.45 -9.18
N LEU A 125 -3.71 -14.02 -8.19
CA LEU A 125 -4.36 -14.85 -7.20
C LEU A 125 -5.07 -13.93 -6.20
N HIS A 126 -6.29 -14.29 -5.83
CA HIS A 126 -7.05 -13.56 -4.84
C HIS A 126 -7.73 -14.54 -3.89
N VAL A 127 -7.95 -14.06 -2.68
CA VAL A 127 -8.74 -14.76 -1.66
C VAL A 127 -10.01 -13.96 -1.38
N ASP A 128 -11.05 -14.64 -0.93
CA ASP A 128 -12.28 -13.98 -0.49
C ASP A 128 -12.07 -13.38 0.91
N LEU A 129 -11.78 -12.09 0.96
CA LEU A 129 -11.48 -11.36 2.19
C LEU A 129 -12.67 -11.30 3.16
N ASN A 130 -13.90 -11.53 2.70
CA ASN A 130 -15.07 -11.59 3.60
C ASN A 130 -14.99 -12.77 4.58
N LYS A 131 -14.09 -13.74 4.33
CA LYS A 131 -13.84 -14.88 5.21
C LYS A 131 -12.75 -14.61 6.25
N PHE A 132 -12.15 -13.42 6.24
CA PHE A 132 -11.05 -13.05 7.14
C PHE A 132 -11.41 -11.79 7.93
N THR A 133 -11.09 -11.81 9.23
CA THR A 133 -11.29 -10.66 10.11
C THR A 133 -10.14 -9.66 10.05
N ASP A 134 -8.97 -10.06 9.53
CA ASP A 134 -7.77 -9.23 9.40
C ASP A 134 -7.37 -9.10 7.93
N TRP A 135 -8.27 -8.48 7.16
CA TRP A 135 -8.13 -8.35 5.72
C TRP A 135 -6.91 -7.48 5.34
N ALA A 136 -6.54 -6.53 6.18
CA ALA A 136 -5.36 -5.71 5.94
C ALA A 136 -4.08 -6.53 5.99
N ALA A 137 -4.02 -7.59 6.81
CA ALA A 137 -2.90 -8.53 6.90
C ALA A 137 -3.02 -9.76 6.00
N SER A 138 -4.12 -9.88 5.26
CA SER A 138 -4.41 -11.05 4.44
C SER A 138 -4.34 -10.68 2.95
N CYS A 139 -3.15 -10.79 2.36
CA CYS A 139 -2.95 -11.02 0.93
C CYS A 139 -2.15 -12.32 0.76
#